data_AF-A0A3D5EYT5-F1
#
_entry.id   AF-A0A3D5EYT5-F1
#
_cell.length_a   1.000
_cell.length_b   1.000
_cell.length_c   1.000
_cell.angle_alpha   90.00
_cell.angle_beta   90.00
_cell.angle_gamma   90.00
#
_symmetry.space_group_name_H-M   'P 1'
#
loop_
_entity.id
_entity.type
_entity.pdbx_description
1 polymer ?
#
loop_
_entity_poly.entity_id
_entity_poly.type
_entity_poly.pdbx_seq_one_letter_code
_entity_poly.pdbx_strand_id
1 'polypeptide(L)' 'MNMPRFRSAAASDEHPGSPPAAVTRPASPWLSVIVPVLDEAATISAHLAGLRGLQRQGGELLVVDGG' A
#
# COMPACT_ATOMS: atom_id res chain seq x y z
N MET A 1 -12.88 -16.96 -4.78
CA MET A 1 -11.61 -16.35 -4.31
C MET A 1 -11.11 -15.35 -5.34
N ASN A 2 -11.05 -14.05 -5.02
CA ASN A 2 -10.51 -13.04 -5.92
C ASN A 2 -9.24 -12.45 -5.29
N MET A 3 -8.08 -12.71 -5.89
CA MET A 3 -6.79 -12.10 -5.53
C MET A 3 -6.67 -10.74 -6.25
N PRO A 4 -6.28 -9.64 -5.57
CA PRO A 4 -6.02 -8.39 -6.27
C PRO A 4 -4.74 -8.51 -7.09
N ARG A 5 -4.85 -8.37 -8.41
CA ARG A 5 -3.72 -8.40 -9.36
C ARG A 5 -2.92 -7.10 -9.31
N PHE A 6 -1.60 -7.23 -9.25
CA PHE A 6 -0.64 -6.20 -9.65
C PHE A 6 -0.81 -5.87 -11.14
N ARG A 7 -0.86 -4.57 -11.52
CA ARG A 7 -0.81 -4.15 -12.92
C ARG A 7 0.64 -3.86 -13.32
N SER A 8 1.19 -4.73 -14.16
CA SER A 8 2.38 -4.48 -14.98
C SER A 8 1.99 -3.58 -16.15
N ALA A 9 2.77 -2.55 -16.42
CA ALA A 9 2.48 -1.50 -17.38
C ALA A 9 3.10 -1.81 -18.76
N ALA A 10 2.19 -1.88 -19.74
CA ALA A 10 2.26 -1.35 -21.11
C ALA A 10 3.42 -1.73 -22.05
N ALA A 11 3.04 -2.24 -23.22
CA ALA A 11 3.52 -1.68 -24.49
C ALA A 11 2.49 -1.98 -25.59
N SER A 12 1.65 -1.01 -25.91
CA SER A 12 1.10 -0.89 -27.25
C SER A 12 1.10 0.60 -27.56
N ASP A 13 1.85 0.91 -28.62
CA ASP A 13 1.85 2.12 -29.45
C ASP A 13 0.87 3.20 -29.03
N GLU A 14 1.36 4.43 -28.83
CA GLU A 14 0.78 5.62 -29.48
C GLU A 14 1.67 6.89 -29.33
N HIS A 15 1.89 7.50 -30.50
CA HIS A 15 1.92 8.93 -30.81
C HIS A 15 3.03 9.88 -30.29
N PRO A 16 3.73 10.63 -31.18
CA PRO A 16 4.72 11.63 -30.78
C PRO A 16 4.02 12.96 -30.47
N GLY A 17 3.79 13.26 -29.19
CA GLY A 17 3.28 14.58 -28.81
C GLY A 17 2.45 14.61 -27.52
N SER A 18 3.05 14.29 -26.39
CA SER A 18 2.60 14.73 -25.06
C SER A 18 3.69 14.35 -24.05
N PRO A 19 4.11 15.23 -23.12
CA PRO A 19 4.96 14.78 -22.02
C PRO A 19 4.21 13.62 -21.33
N PRO A 20 4.88 12.49 -21.01
CA PRO A 20 4.22 11.39 -20.32
C PRO A 20 3.55 12.00 -19.09
N ALA A 21 2.21 11.87 -19.03
CA ALA A 21 1.40 12.42 -17.95
C ALA A 21 2.15 12.16 -16.66
N ALA A 22 2.67 13.24 -16.06
CA ALA A 22 3.60 13.13 -14.96
C ALA A 22 2.91 12.25 -13.93
N VAL A 23 3.45 11.03 -13.73
CA VAL A 23 2.94 10.10 -12.73
C VAL A 23 3.06 10.89 -11.44
N THR A 24 1.93 11.42 -10.98
CA THR A 24 1.90 12.20 -9.75
C THR A 24 2.26 11.18 -8.71
N ARG A 25 3.52 11.21 -8.24
CA ARG A 25 3.92 10.37 -7.12
C ARG A 25 2.89 10.65 -6.02
N PRO A 26 2.21 9.62 -5.48
CA PRO A 26 1.36 9.85 -4.34
C PRO A 26 2.20 10.60 -3.31
N ALA A 27 1.64 11.67 -2.75
CA ALA A 27 2.31 12.41 -1.70
C ALA A 27 2.83 11.42 -0.65
N SER A 28 4.08 11.58 -0.21
CA SER A 28 4.65 10.71 0.81
C SER A 28 3.71 10.64 2.01
N PRO A 29 3.52 9.45 2.62
CA PRO A 29 2.64 9.33 3.77
C PRO A 29 3.13 10.27 4.87
N TRP A 30 2.19 10.95 5.53
CA TRP A 30 2.51 11.84 6.64
C TRP A 30 2.89 11.07 7.92
N LEU A 31 2.54 9.78 7.96
CA LEU A 31 2.84 8.85 9.03
C LEU A 31 2.99 7.45 8.46
N SER A 32 4.08 6.77 8.81
CA SER A 32 4.25 5.33 8.59
C SER A 32 4.29 4.63 9.95
N VAL A 33 3.47 3.59 10.10
CA VAL A 33 3.43 2.74 11.30
C VAL A 33 3.98 1.36 10.93
N ILE A 34 4.99 0.91 11.65
CA ILE A 34 5.61 -0.40 11.48
C ILE A 34 5.18 -1.28 12.66
N VAL A 35 4.53 -2.40 12.36
CA VAL A 35 4.06 -3.36 13.37
C VAL A 35 4.86 -4.66 13.20
N PRO A 36 5.87 -4.90 14.05
CA PRO A 36 6.50 -6.22 14.12
C PRO A 36 5.50 -7.22 14.72
N VAL A 37 5.46 -8.43 14.17
CA VAL A 37 4.55 -9.50 14.60
C VAL A 37 5.36 -10.76 14.86
N LEU A 38 5.13 -11.41 16.01
CA LEU A 38 5.68 -12.72 16.35
C LEU A 38 4.56 -13.54 17.01
N ASP A 39 4.16 -14.66 16.40
CA ASP A 39 3.14 -15.58 16.92
C ASP A 39 1.77 -14.94 17.29
N GLU A 40 1.43 -13.76 16.77
CA GLU A 40 0.21 -13.02 17.16
C GLU A 40 -1.02 -13.32 16.28
N ALA A 41 -1.05 -14.46 15.59
CA ALA A 41 -2.08 -14.77 14.59
C ALA A 41 -3.52 -14.59 15.11
N ALA A 42 -3.76 -14.88 16.39
CA ALA A 42 -5.08 -14.76 17.03
C ALA A 42 -5.52 -13.31 17.28
N THR A 43 -4.58 -12.38 17.53
CA THR A 43 -4.88 -11.02 18.02
C THR A 43 -4.55 -9.92 17.01
N ILE A 44 -3.63 -10.19 16.08
CA ILE A 44 -3.12 -9.19 15.13
C ILE A 44 -4.23 -8.52 14.31
N SER A 45 -5.25 -9.27 13.91
CA SER A 45 -6.38 -8.72 13.14
C SER A 45 -7.13 -7.62 13.89
N ALA A 46 -7.33 -7.78 15.21
CA ALA A 46 -7.98 -6.77 16.04
C ALA A 46 -7.10 -5.53 16.21
N HIS A 47 -5.80 -5.72 16.42
CA HIS A 47 -4.84 -4.60 16.51
C HIS A 47 -4.78 -3.79 15.21
N LEU A 48 -4.68 -4.46 14.06
CA LEU A 48 -4.65 -3.80 12.76
C LEU A 48 -5.98 -3.11 12.42
N ALA A 49 -7.12 -3.61 12.93
CA ALA A 49 -8.41 -2.94 12.78
C ALA A 49 -8.42 -1.56 13.46
N GLY A 50 -7.80 -1.44 14.64
CA GLY A 50 -7.64 -0.16 15.34
C GLY A 50 -6.84 0.87 14.55
N LEU A 51 -5.89 0.43 13.72
CA LEU A 51 -5.01 1.30 12.93
C LEU A 51 -5.62 1.74 11.58
N ARG A 52 -6.78 1.18 11.18
CA ARG A 52 -7.44 1.57 9.92
C ARG A 52 -7.85 3.04 9.87
N GLY A 53 -8.06 3.68 11.02
CA GLY A 53 -8.29 5.12 11.10
C GLY A 53 -7.16 5.93 10.48
N LEU A 54 -5.92 5.58 10.81
CA LEU A 54 -4.72 6.26 10.33
C LEU A 54 -4.52 6.06 8.82
N GLN A 55 -4.80 4.85 8.31
CA GLN A 55 -4.73 4.57 6.88
C GLN A 55 -5.74 5.40 6.06
N ARG A 56 -6.97 5.55 6.57
CA ARG A 56 -7.98 6.40 5.91
C ARG A 56 -7.59 7.88 5.88
N GLN A 57 -6.73 8.31 6.78
CA GLN A 57 -6.18 9.67 6.82
C GLN A 57 -4.96 9.83 5.90
N GLY A 58 -4.57 8.80 5.13
CA GLY A 58 -3.41 8.82 4.26
C GLY A 58 -2.10 8.38 4.91
N GLY A 59 -2.18 7.75 6.10
CA GLY A 59 -1.05 7.07 6.72
C GLY A 59 -0.77 5.70 6.09
N GLU A 60 0.45 5.23 6.26
CA GLU A 60 0.92 3.92 5.80
C GLU A 60 1.03 2.96 6.99
N LEU A 61 0.67 1.69 6.79
CA LEU A 61 0.80 0.63 7.79
C LEU A 61 1.56 -0.55 7.17
N LEU A 62 2.73 -0.85 7.73
CA LEU A 62 3.59 -1.95 7.32
C LEU A 62 3.61 -2.98 8.44
N VAL A 63 3.27 -4.23 8.10
CA VAL A 63 3.36 -5.36 9.01
C VAL A 63 4.63 -6.11 8.68
N VAL A 64 5.49 -6.31 9.68
CA VAL A 64 6.75 -7.02 9.53
C VAL A 64 6.62 -8.33 10.30
N ASP A 65 6.64 -9.43 9.56
CA ASP A 65 6.65 -10.77 10.14
C ASP A 65 8.05 -11.06 10.71
N GLY A 66 8.10 -11.39 12.00
CA GLY A 66 9.31 -11.76 12.74
C GLY A 66 9.71 -13.22 12.57
N GLY A 67 8.86 -14.05 11.95
CA GLY A 67 9.06 -15.50 11.78
C GLY A 67 8.36 -16.33 12.83
#